data_AF-A0A2H6N4H7-F1
#
_entry.id   AF-A0A2H6N4H7-F1
#
_cell.length_a   1.000
_cell.length_b   1.000
_cell.length_c   1.000
_cell.angle_alpha   90.00
_cell.angle_beta   90.00
_cell.angle_gamma   90.00
#
_symmetry.space_group_name_H-M   'P 1'
#
loop_
_entity.id
_entity.type
_entity.pdbx_description
1 polymer ?
#
loop_
_entity_poly.entity_id
_entity_poly.type
_entity_poly.pdbx_seq_one_letter_code
_entity_poly.pdbx_strand_id
1 'polypeptide(L)'
;YKHIHSSLAKIIASEGKQSFFVRNKIDVDMEAQGGNQLKLKEKLQEQIRKRCVEALKNDGVDCPVFLVSSFIAEAYDLPLLREELRKQASEWKMKALRRTIPTVFSQLVRLKSKVLMKDVWEKTLQVGLSSVDDLKETVVEEWLLAIIASFCIDFGLNETSIMNTAQCTGKAAHLLQEQIQSRFAQPMNSTEVLNLIVKSPSWKGWAWSYVPYWGQGSNVE
;
A
#
# COMPACT_ATOMS: atom_id res chain seq x y z
N TYR A 1 7.34 3.42 39.71
CA TYR A 1 7.86 4.09 38.50
C TYR A 1 9.37 3.84 38.42
N LYS A 2 9.93 3.65 37.22
CA LYS A 2 11.37 3.47 36.99
C LYS A 2 11.76 4.23 35.71
N HIS A 3 12.92 4.87 35.70
CA HIS A 3 13.45 5.65 34.57
C HIS A 3 13.60 4.84 33.25
N ILE A 4 13.71 3.51 33.34
CA ILE A 4 13.74 2.64 32.15
C ILE A 4 12.40 2.73 31.38
N HIS A 5 11.27 2.89 32.09
CA HIS A 5 9.96 2.95 31.44
C HIS A 5 9.78 4.23 30.62
N SER A 6 10.25 5.37 31.11
CA SER A 6 10.23 6.64 30.37
C SER A 6 11.20 6.62 29.19
N SER A 7 12.39 6.04 29.36
CA SER A 7 13.35 5.85 28.28
C SER A 7 12.75 5.02 27.13
N LEU A 8 12.06 3.92 27.45
CA LEU A 8 11.36 3.10 26.46
C LEU A 8 10.23 3.89 25.77
N ALA A 9 9.43 4.63 26.53
CA ALA A 9 8.33 5.43 25.98
C ALA A 9 8.84 6.50 24.99
N LYS A 10 9.99 7.13 25.26
CA LYS A 10 10.65 8.06 24.33
C LYS A 10 11.04 7.40 23.02
N ILE A 11 11.63 6.20 23.09
CA ILE A 11 12.03 5.44 21.90
C ILE A 11 10.80 5.11 21.06
N ILE A 12 9.73 4.62 21.68
CA ILE A 12 8.46 4.30 20.98
C ILE A 12 7.88 5.56 20.31
N ALA A 13 7.89 6.70 21.02
CA ALA A 13 7.44 7.98 20.46
C ALA A 13 8.32 8.44 19.28
N SER A 14 9.64 8.23 19.35
CA SER A 14 10.57 8.56 18.26
C SER A 14 10.31 7.74 16.98
N GLU A 15 9.76 6.53 17.12
CA GLU A 15 9.31 5.71 15.99
C GLU A 15 7.90 6.11 15.46
N GLY A 16 7.30 7.17 16.01
CA GLY A 16 5.97 7.64 15.64
C GLY A 16 4.84 6.71 16.08
N LYS A 17 5.09 5.85 17.07
CA LYS A 17 4.10 4.93 17.63
C LYS A 17 3.46 5.55 18.87
N GLN A 18 2.15 5.37 19.01
CA GLN A 18 1.45 5.74 20.24
C GLN A 18 1.73 4.70 21.33
N SER A 19 1.81 5.18 22.57
CA SER A 19 2.09 4.33 23.73
C SER A 19 1.15 4.69 24.88
N PHE A 20 0.93 3.72 25.76
CA PHE A 20 0.17 3.88 26.99
C PHE A 20 1.01 3.41 28.17
N PHE A 21 0.84 4.04 29.32
CA PHE A 21 1.48 3.60 30.54
C PHE A 21 0.46 2.86 31.40
N VAL A 22 0.75 1.59 31.69
CA VAL A 22 -0.13 0.74 32.51
C VAL A 22 0.55 0.44 33.84
N ARG A 23 -0.01 0.95 34.93
CA ARG A 23 0.41 0.61 36.29
C ARG A 23 -0.45 -0.54 36.80
N ASN A 24 0.13 -1.73 36.83
CA ASN A 24 -0.51 -2.91 37.38
C ASN A 24 -0.36 -2.99 38.91
N LYS A 25 -1.17 -3.85 39.55
CA LYS A 25 -1.21 -4.17 40.98
C LYS A 25 -1.75 -3.04 41.86
N ILE A 26 -2.72 -2.28 41.34
CA ILE A 26 -3.38 -1.22 42.12
C ILE A 26 -4.15 -1.79 43.31
N ASP A 27 -4.64 -3.03 43.23
CA ASP A 27 -5.26 -3.78 44.32
C ASP A 27 -4.38 -3.86 45.57
N VAL A 28 -3.10 -4.19 45.41
CA VAL A 28 -2.12 -4.24 46.51
C VAL A 28 -1.89 -2.85 47.10
N ASP A 29 -1.81 -1.83 46.24
CA ASP A 29 -1.63 -0.43 46.69
C ASP A 29 -2.87 0.05 47.50
N MET A 30 -4.08 -0.44 47.17
CA MET A 30 -5.32 -0.15 47.90
C MET A 30 -5.41 -0.92 49.22
N GLU A 31 -5.00 -2.18 49.27
CA GLU A 31 -5.02 -3.00 50.49
C GLU A 31 -4.03 -2.49 51.54
N ALA A 32 -2.85 -2.03 51.12
CA ALA A 32 -1.81 -1.49 52.01
C ALA A 32 -2.26 -0.25 52.81
N GLN A 33 -3.32 0.44 52.38
CA GLN A 33 -3.84 1.66 53.01
C GLN A 33 -5.00 1.41 54.00
N GLY A 34 -5.39 0.14 54.23
CA GLY A 34 -6.12 -0.27 55.44
C GLY A 34 -7.51 0.32 55.68
N GLY A 35 -8.14 0.95 54.68
CA GLY A 35 -9.43 1.64 54.83
C GLY A 35 -10.54 1.08 53.93
N ASN A 36 -11.62 0.58 54.52
CA ASN A 36 -12.82 0.11 53.79
C ASN A 36 -13.74 1.25 53.28
N GLN A 37 -13.32 2.50 53.35
CA GLN A 37 -14.12 3.64 52.88
C GLN A 37 -13.88 3.91 51.38
N LEU A 38 -14.92 3.80 50.57
CA LEU A 38 -14.88 4.01 49.12
C LEU A 38 -14.24 5.35 48.72
N LYS A 39 -14.60 6.44 49.43
CA LYS A 39 -14.06 7.80 49.18
C LYS A 39 -12.55 7.91 49.42
N LEU A 40 -11.97 7.08 50.29
CA LEU A 40 -10.52 7.05 50.51
C LEU A 40 -9.81 6.32 49.38
N LYS A 41 -10.41 5.23 48.87
CA LYS A 41 -9.87 4.45 47.73
C LYS A 41 -9.83 5.28 46.44
N GLU A 42 -10.89 6.03 46.13
CA GLU A 42 -10.92 6.93 44.97
C GLU A 42 -9.85 8.03 45.06
N LYS A 43 -9.72 8.67 46.24
CA LYS A 43 -8.68 9.69 46.47
C LYS A 43 -7.27 9.12 46.32
N LEU A 44 -7.03 7.91 46.84
CA LEU A 44 -5.74 7.24 46.75
C LEU A 44 -5.42 6.87 45.30
N GLN A 45 -6.40 6.34 44.56
CA GLN A 45 -6.24 6.02 43.14
C GLN A 45 -5.85 7.26 42.34
N GLU A 46 -6.52 8.39 42.57
CA GLU A 46 -6.21 9.65 41.89
C GLU A 46 -4.82 10.18 42.28
N GLN A 47 -4.42 10.06 43.54
CA GLN A 47 -3.06 10.42 43.97
C GLN A 47 -1.99 9.56 43.28
N ILE A 48 -2.22 8.25 43.17
CA ILE A 48 -1.29 7.34 42.48
C ILE A 48 -1.20 7.68 40.99
N ARG A 49 -2.35 7.96 40.36
CA ARG A 49 -2.40 8.40 38.96
C ARG A 49 -1.61 9.67 38.76
N LYS A 50 -1.86 10.70 39.58
CA LYS A 50 -1.17 11.99 39.51
C LYS A 50 0.34 11.84 39.65
N ARG A 51 0.80 11.03 40.61
CA ARG A 51 2.23 10.73 40.78
C ARG A 51 2.85 10.06 39.56
N CYS A 52 2.12 9.14 38.91
CA CYS A 52 2.61 8.50 37.68
C CYS A 52 2.70 9.50 36.52
N VAL A 53 1.69 10.34 36.35
CA VAL A 53 1.67 11.39 35.32
C VAL A 53 2.78 12.41 35.54
N GLU A 54 2.96 12.90 36.77
CA GLU A 54 4.03 13.83 37.13
C GLU A 54 5.41 13.22 36.87
N ALA A 55 5.62 11.95 37.24
CA ALA A 55 6.88 11.26 37.01
C ALA A 55 7.19 11.12 35.50
N LEU A 56 6.21 10.72 34.69
CA LEU A 56 6.35 10.63 33.23
C LEU A 56 6.65 11.99 32.60
N LYS A 57 5.93 13.03 33.04
CA LYS A 57 6.09 14.40 32.55
C LYS A 57 7.45 14.99 32.91
N ASN A 58 7.96 14.72 34.11
CA ASN A 58 9.32 15.10 34.52
C ASN A 58 10.38 14.49 33.61
N ASP A 59 10.15 13.27 33.13
CA ASP A 59 11.02 12.62 32.17
C ASP A 59 10.70 13.06 30.72
N GLY A 60 9.80 14.00 30.47
CA GLY A 60 9.46 14.49 29.13
C GLY A 60 8.61 13.52 28.30
N VAL A 61 7.89 12.61 28.95
CA VAL A 61 6.95 11.68 28.31
C VAL A 61 5.53 12.11 28.65
N ASP A 62 4.71 12.32 27.63
CA ASP A 62 3.27 12.56 27.79
C ASP A 62 2.51 11.37 27.19
N CYS A 63 1.93 10.53 28.04
CA CYS A 63 1.14 9.39 27.60
C CYS A 63 0.00 9.08 28.58
N PRO A 64 -1.13 8.51 28.11
CA PRO A 64 -2.24 8.15 28.98
C PRO A 64 -1.83 7.08 30.00
N VAL A 65 -2.22 7.29 31.26
CA VAL A 65 -1.93 6.40 32.39
C VAL A 65 -3.19 5.62 32.77
N PHE A 66 -3.08 4.29 32.80
CA PHE A 66 -4.13 3.38 33.24
C PHE A 66 -3.68 2.62 34.50
N LEU A 67 -4.50 2.66 35.53
CA LEU A 67 -4.29 1.91 36.77
C LEU A 67 -5.14 0.63 36.73
N VAL A 68 -4.50 -0.54 36.77
CA VAL A 68 -5.20 -1.82 36.58
C VAL A 68 -4.81 -2.83 37.65
N SER A 69 -5.71 -3.80 37.85
CA SER A 69 -5.43 -5.02 38.58
C SER A 69 -5.54 -6.20 37.63
N SER A 70 -4.53 -7.07 37.60
CA SER A 70 -4.62 -8.34 36.85
C SER A 70 -5.56 -9.35 37.50
N PHE A 71 -5.89 -9.20 38.78
CA PHE A 71 -6.77 -10.12 39.50
C PHE A 71 -8.25 -9.74 39.39
N ILE A 72 -8.55 -8.46 39.22
CA ILE A 72 -9.91 -7.94 39.18
C ILE A 72 -10.18 -7.32 37.82
N ALA A 73 -10.65 -8.15 36.88
CA ALA A 73 -10.75 -7.78 35.47
C ALA A 73 -11.75 -6.65 35.18
N GLU A 74 -12.81 -6.54 35.97
CA GLU A 74 -13.89 -5.55 35.77
C GLU A 74 -13.77 -4.35 36.72
N ALA A 75 -12.60 -4.15 37.33
CA ALA A 75 -12.33 -3.03 38.23
C ALA A 75 -11.26 -2.08 37.68
N TYR A 76 -11.19 -0.90 38.30
CA TYR A 76 -10.25 0.17 37.97
C TYR A 76 -10.32 0.56 36.48
N ASP A 77 -9.19 0.82 35.85
CA ASP A 77 -9.13 1.31 34.48
C ASP A 77 -9.02 0.19 33.44
N LEU A 78 -9.15 -1.10 33.82
CA LEU A 78 -9.00 -2.20 32.86
C LEU A 78 -10.11 -2.21 31.79
N PRO A 79 -11.39 -1.99 32.12
CA PRO A 79 -12.44 -1.84 31.11
C PRO A 79 -12.17 -0.68 30.14
N LEU A 80 -11.75 0.48 30.66
CA LEU A 80 -11.40 1.66 29.86
C LEU A 80 -10.20 1.40 28.94
N LEU A 81 -9.18 0.70 29.44
CA LEU A 81 -8.03 0.30 28.65
C LEU A 81 -8.43 -0.64 27.49
N ARG A 82 -9.33 -1.59 27.73
CA ARG A 82 -9.85 -2.50 26.69
C ARG A 82 -10.62 -1.74 25.61
N GLU A 83 -11.41 -0.75 26.00
CA GLU A 83 -12.16 0.09 25.06
C GLU A 83 -11.23 0.93 24.19
N GLU A 84 -10.28 1.62 24.80
CA GLU A 84 -9.32 2.47 24.08
C GLU A 84 -8.44 1.64 23.13
N LEU A 85 -7.98 0.46 23.56
CA LEU A 85 -7.26 -0.48 22.69
C LEU A 85 -8.12 -0.94 21.51
N ARG A 86 -9.41 -1.21 21.71
CA ARG A 86 -10.31 -1.62 20.63
C ARG A 86 -10.50 -0.50 19.61
N LYS A 87 -10.67 0.74 20.07
CA LYS A 87 -10.77 1.93 19.22
C LYS A 87 -9.51 2.11 18.38
N GLN A 88 -8.35 2.13 19.01
CA GLN A 88 -7.08 2.35 18.31
C GLN A 88 -6.64 1.17 17.43
N ALA A 89 -7.02 -0.06 17.76
CA ALA A 89 -6.71 -1.24 16.94
C ALA A 89 -7.29 -1.13 15.51
N SER A 90 -8.47 -0.53 15.36
CA SER A 90 -9.08 -0.31 14.05
C SER A 90 -8.25 0.66 13.19
N GLU A 91 -7.84 1.78 13.77
CA GLU A 91 -7.01 2.78 13.11
C GLU A 91 -5.63 2.23 12.73
N TRP A 92 -5.01 1.46 13.62
CA TRP A 92 -3.70 0.83 13.35
C TRP A 92 -3.79 -0.20 12.23
N LYS A 93 -4.85 -1.02 12.21
CA LYS A 93 -5.12 -1.96 11.11
C LYS A 93 -5.33 -1.21 9.79
N MET A 94 -6.08 -0.12 9.78
CA MET A 94 -6.27 0.69 8.58
C MET A 94 -4.96 1.35 8.11
N LYS A 95 -4.13 1.87 9.03
CA LYS A 95 -2.82 2.44 8.71
C LYS A 95 -1.88 1.39 8.13
N ALA A 96 -1.85 0.19 8.70
CA ALA A 96 -1.05 -0.93 8.19
C ALA A 96 -1.54 -1.36 6.80
N LEU A 97 -2.85 -1.51 6.61
CA LEU A 97 -3.46 -1.85 5.33
C LEU A 97 -3.15 -0.81 4.25
N ARG A 98 -3.23 0.48 4.58
CA ARG A 98 -2.87 1.58 3.67
C ARG A 98 -1.42 1.48 3.19
N ARG A 99 -0.50 1.02 4.04
CA ARG A 99 0.91 0.82 3.66
C ARG A 99 1.11 -0.41 2.79
N THR A 100 0.32 -1.47 2.96
CA THR A 100 0.46 -2.71 2.19
C THR A 100 -0.27 -2.69 0.84
N ILE A 101 -1.35 -1.91 0.72
CA ILE A 101 -2.16 -1.80 -0.51
C ILE A 101 -1.30 -1.50 -1.76
N PRO A 102 -0.42 -0.47 -1.78
CA PRO A 102 0.38 -0.18 -2.97
C PRO A 102 1.27 -1.36 -3.39
N THR A 103 1.89 -2.02 -2.42
CA THR A 103 2.77 -3.17 -2.67
C THR A 103 2.00 -4.34 -3.25
N VAL A 104 0.88 -4.74 -2.62
CA VAL A 104 0.04 -5.85 -3.09
C VAL A 104 -0.53 -5.55 -4.48
N PHE A 105 -1.05 -4.34 -4.68
CA PHE A 105 -1.61 -3.93 -5.96
C PHE A 105 -0.55 -3.92 -7.07
N SER A 106 0.65 -3.41 -6.80
CA SER A 106 1.76 -3.43 -7.77
C SER A 106 2.17 -4.84 -8.17
N GLN A 107 2.19 -5.79 -7.22
CA GLN A 107 2.49 -7.20 -7.51
C GLN A 107 1.41 -7.83 -8.37
N LEU A 108 0.13 -7.58 -8.06
CA LEU A 108 -1.00 -8.06 -8.82
C LEU A 108 -0.99 -7.54 -10.27
N VAL A 109 -0.77 -6.24 -10.45
CA VAL A 109 -0.65 -5.62 -11.78
C VAL A 109 0.49 -6.24 -12.58
N ARG A 110 1.65 -6.47 -11.96
CA ARG A 110 2.80 -7.11 -12.63
C ARG A 110 2.51 -8.55 -13.04
N LEU A 111 1.81 -9.32 -12.20
CA LEU A 111 1.41 -10.69 -12.53
C LEU A 111 0.43 -10.70 -13.71
N LYS A 112 -0.61 -9.87 -13.67
CA LYS A 112 -1.58 -9.74 -14.77
C LYS A 112 -0.89 -9.29 -16.06
N SER A 113 0.02 -8.32 -15.99
CA SER A 113 0.82 -7.87 -17.12
C SER A 113 1.68 -8.98 -17.73
N LYS A 114 2.32 -9.84 -16.92
CA LYS A 114 3.10 -10.98 -17.44
C LYS A 114 2.24 -11.98 -18.21
N VAL A 115 1.06 -12.32 -17.68
CA VAL A 115 0.13 -13.24 -18.34
C VAL A 115 -0.33 -12.66 -19.68
N LEU A 116 -0.71 -11.38 -19.68
CA LEU A 116 -1.12 -10.69 -20.91
C LEU A 116 0.03 -10.59 -21.92
N MET A 117 1.25 -10.26 -21.49
CA MET A 117 2.41 -10.23 -22.38
C MET A 117 2.69 -11.59 -23.02
N LYS A 118 2.47 -12.70 -22.30
CA LYS A 118 2.61 -14.04 -22.89
C LYS A 118 1.60 -14.25 -24.03
N ASP A 119 0.35 -13.87 -23.80
CA ASP A 119 -0.72 -13.95 -24.81
C ASP A 119 -0.45 -13.01 -26.01
N VAL A 120 0.10 -11.80 -25.76
CA VAL A 120 0.58 -10.89 -26.82
C VAL A 120 1.63 -11.60 -27.67
N TRP A 121 2.65 -12.18 -27.06
CA TRP A 121 3.75 -12.82 -27.77
C TRP A 121 3.28 -14.02 -28.60
N GLU A 122 2.38 -14.83 -28.05
CA GLU A 122 1.78 -15.97 -28.75
C GLU A 122 0.99 -15.51 -29.99
N LYS A 123 0.09 -14.53 -29.82
CA LYS A 123 -0.68 -13.95 -30.93
C LYS A 123 0.21 -13.27 -31.96
N THR A 124 1.20 -12.49 -31.53
CA THR A 124 2.14 -11.78 -32.42
C THR A 124 2.97 -12.76 -33.24
N LEU A 125 3.42 -13.87 -32.64
CA LEU A 125 4.14 -14.92 -33.34
C LEU A 125 3.25 -15.58 -34.40
N GLN A 126 1.97 -15.81 -34.09
CA GLN A 126 1.00 -16.34 -35.05
C GLN A 126 0.81 -15.40 -36.24
N VAL A 127 0.69 -14.09 -36.02
CA VAL A 127 0.63 -13.08 -37.08
C VAL A 127 1.91 -13.07 -37.93
N GLY A 128 3.07 -13.13 -37.28
CA GLY A 128 4.36 -13.15 -37.96
C GLY A 128 4.52 -14.36 -38.87
N LEU A 129 4.08 -15.54 -38.42
CA LEU A 129 4.10 -16.77 -39.22
C LEU A 129 3.12 -16.71 -40.39
N SER A 130 1.89 -16.21 -40.18
CA SER A 130 0.89 -16.08 -41.27
C SER A 130 1.27 -15.04 -42.32
N SER A 131 2.11 -14.06 -41.99
CA SER A 131 2.59 -13.06 -42.94
C SER A 131 3.62 -13.62 -43.93
N VAL A 132 4.20 -14.80 -43.65
CA VAL A 132 5.12 -15.51 -44.55
C VAL A 132 4.37 -16.26 -45.66
N ASP A 133 3.08 -16.54 -45.48
CA ASP A 133 2.23 -17.33 -46.37
C ASP A 133 1.44 -16.48 -47.40
N ASP A 134 1.94 -15.31 -47.81
CA ASP A 134 1.29 -14.40 -48.78
C ASP A 134 -0.15 -13.95 -48.39
N LEU A 135 -0.42 -13.78 -47.09
CA LEU A 135 -1.65 -13.11 -46.66
C LEU A 135 -1.65 -11.63 -47.07
N LYS A 136 -2.79 -11.15 -47.59
CA LYS A 136 -2.98 -9.74 -47.94
C LYS A 136 -2.78 -8.84 -46.72
N GLU A 137 -2.02 -7.77 -46.89
CA GLU A 137 -1.67 -6.76 -45.87
C GLU A 137 -2.90 -6.28 -45.07
N THR A 138 -4.05 -6.10 -45.75
CA THR A 138 -5.32 -5.69 -45.16
C THR A 138 -5.88 -6.67 -44.12
N VAL A 139 -5.61 -7.97 -44.26
CA VAL A 139 -6.09 -9.01 -43.32
C VAL A 139 -5.26 -8.99 -42.03
N VAL A 140 -3.94 -8.75 -42.15
CA VAL A 140 -3.02 -8.64 -41.02
C VAL A 140 -3.35 -7.40 -40.17
N GLU A 141 -3.73 -6.30 -40.83
CA GLU A 141 -4.14 -5.05 -40.18
C GLU A 141 -5.38 -5.20 -39.28
N GLU A 142 -6.49 -5.75 -39.82
CA GLU A 142 -7.73 -5.95 -39.07
C GLU A 142 -7.52 -6.85 -37.86
N TRP A 143 -6.69 -7.88 -38.03
CA TRP A 143 -6.39 -8.84 -36.98
C TRP A 143 -5.58 -8.21 -35.84
N LEU A 144 -4.62 -7.36 -36.16
CA LEU A 144 -3.83 -6.63 -35.17
C LEU A 144 -4.65 -5.59 -34.40
N LEU A 145 -5.55 -4.87 -35.08
CA LEU A 145 -6.50 -3.96 -34.43
C LEU A 145 -7.39 -4.71 -33.43
N ALA A 146 -7.88 -5.90 -33.80
CA ALA A 146 -8.67 -6.75 -32.91
C ALA A 146 -7.86 -7.20 -31.68
N ILE A 147 -6.57 -7.54 -31.86
CA ILE A 147 -5.66 -7.87 -30.77
C ILE A 147 -5.50 -6.67 -29.81
N ILE A 148 -5.22 -5.47 -30.33
CA ILE A 148 -5.10 -4.24 -29.52
C ILE A 148 -6.39 -3.93 -28.75
N ALA A 149 -7.55 -4.08 -29.40
CA ALA A 149 -8.85 -3.88 -28.77
C ALA A 149 -9.08 -4.87 -27.61
N SER A 150 -8.73 -6.14 -27.79
CA SER A 150 -8.82 -7.16 -26.74
C SER A 150 -7.97 -6.79 -25.51
N PHE A 151 -6.76 -6.26 -25.71
CA PHE A 151 -5.92 -5.78 -24.61
C PHE A 151 -6.53 -4.59 -23.88
N CYS A 152 -7.11 -3.64 -24.62
CA CYS A 152 -7.78 -2.52 -24.00
C CYS A 152 -8.95 -2.97 -23.13
N ILE A 153 -9.66 -4.03 -23.50
CA ILE A 153 -10.71 -4.62 -22.65
C ILE A 153 -10.10 -5.29 -21.42
N ASP A 154 -9.07 -6.12 -21.57
CA ASP A 154 -8.45 -6.87 -20.46
C ASP A 154 -7.82 -5.97 -19.39
N PHE A 155 -7.26 -4.84 -19.80
CA PHE A 155 -6.74 -3.81 -18.92
C PHE A 155 -7.80 -2.81 -18.43
N GLY A 156 -9.05 -2.92 -18.90
CA GLY A 156 -10.14 -2.01 -18.53
C GLY A 156 -9.96 -0.59 -19.06
N LEU A 157 -9.23 -0.43 -20.17
CA LEU A 157 -8.96 0.82 -20.87
C LEU A 157 -9.97 1.11 -21.98
N ASN A 158 -10.89 0.20 -22.28
CA ASN A 158 -11.98 0.45 -23.21
C ASN A 158 -13.03 1.39 -22.61
N GLU A 159 -13.78 2.07 -23.47
CA GLU A 159 -14.78 3.07 -23.09
C GLU A 159 -15.77 2.55 -22.05
N THR A 160 -16.29 1.32 -22.21
CA THR A 160 -17.23 0.70 -21.27
C THR A 160 -16.60 0.53 -19.87
N SER A 161 -15.34 0.09 -19.78
CA SER A 161 -14.66 -0.08 -18.50
C SER A 161 -14.33 1.26 -17.85
N ILE A 162 -13.99 2.27 -18.65
CA ILE A 162 -13.78 3.64 -18.15
C ILE A 162 -15.09 4.20 -17.57
N MET A 163 -16.23 4.01 -18.26
CA MET A 163 -17.54 4.43 -17.76
C MET A 163 -17.93 3.69 -16.47
N ASN A 164 -17.70 2.38 -16.41
CA ASN A 164 -17.95 1.60 -15.19
C ASN A 164 -17.08 2.10 -14.02
N THR A 165 -15.80 2.40 -14.30
CA THR A 165 -14.87 2.96 -13.30
C THR A 165 -15.31 4.34 -12.84
N ALA A 166 -15.77 5.20 -13.76
CA ALA A 166 -16.33 6.52 -13.46
C ALA A 166 -17.54 6.40 -12.52
N GLN A 167 -18.46 5.48 -12.80
CA GLN A 167 -19.63 5.22 -11.95
C GLN A 167 -19.24 4.73 -10.56
N CYS A 168 -18.31 3.79 -10.45
CA CYS A 168 -17.87 3.26 -9.15
C CYS A 168 -17.08 4.29 -8.31
N THR A 169 -16.36 5.20 -8.96
CA THR A 169 -15.50 6.19 -8.28
C THR A 169 -16.15 7.55 -8.08
N GLY A 170 -17.32 7.79 -8.70
CA GLY A 170 -17.98 9.08 -8.71
C GLY A 170 -17.22 10.18 -9.49
N LYS A 171 -16.24 9.80 -10.31
CA LYS A 171 -15.44 10.74 -11.12
C LYS A 171 -16.01 10.84 -12.52
N ALA A 172 -15.78 11.97 -13.19
CA ALA A 172 -16.15 12.13 -14.58
C ALA A 172 -15.25 11.27 -15.50
N ALA A 173 -15.85 10.59 -16.48
CA ALA A 173 -15.14 9.67 -17.37
C ALA A 173 -14.01 10.33 -18.17
N HIS A 174 -14.18 11.58 -18.60
CA HIS A 174 -13.16 12.32 -19.36
C HIS A 174 -11.86 12.49 -18.55
N LEU A 175 -11.95 12.75 -17.24
CA LEU A 175 -10.78 12.88 -16.37
C LEU A 175 -10.03 11.56 -16.27
N LEU A 176 -10.73 10.43 -16.26
CA LEU A 176 -10.09 9.10 -16.25
C LEU A 176 -9.38 8.84 -17.59
N GLN A 177 -10.00 9.24 -18.69
CA GLN A 177 -9.46 9.08 -20.04
C GLN A 177 -8.20 9.92 -20.25
N GLU A 178 -8.16 11.14 -19.73
CA GLU A 178 -6.97 12.01 -19.77
C GLU A 178 -5.76 11.44 -19.03
N GLN A 179 -5.98 10.58 -18.02
CA GLN A 179 -4.89 9.92 -17.30
C GLN A 179 -4.30 8.72 -18.06
N ILE A 180 -4.95 8.26 -19.13
CA ILE A 180 -4.46 7.14 -19.93
C ILE A 180 -3.36 7.65 -20.85
N GLN A 181 -2.12 7.34 -20.51
CA GLN A 181 -0.94 7.71 -21.30
C GLN A 181 -0.71 6.77 -22.50
N SER A 182 -1.38 5.61 -22.53
CA SER A 182 -1.21 4.63 -23.60
C SER A 182 -1.88 5.10 -24.88
N ARG A 183 -1.09 5.31 -25.95
CA ARG A 183 -1.62 5.63 -27.28
C ARG A 183 -2.52 4.52 -27.84
N PHE A 184 -2.30 3.27 -27.45
CA PHE A 184 -3.09 2.11 -27.87
C PHE A 184 -4.52 2.09 -27.32
N ALA A 185 -4.80 2.85 -26.26
CA ALA A 185 -6.14 2.98 -25.69
C ALA A 185 -6.98 4.07 -26.38
N GLN A 186 -6.41 4.81 -27.32
CA GLN A 186 -7.11 5.82 -28.11
C GLN A 186 -7.64 5.18 -29.41
N PRO A 187 -8.72 5.72 -30.01
CA PRO A 187 -9.20 5.25 -31.31
C PRO A 187 -8.06 5.33 -32.33
N MET A 188 -7.75 4.20 -32.97
CA MET A 188 -6.61 4.08 -33.87
C MET A 188 -7.09 3.55 -35.23
N ASN A 189 -6.60 4.18 -36.30
CA ASN A 189 -6.88 3.75 -37.66
C ASN A 189 -5.87 2.68 -38.11
N SER A 190 -6.29 1.83 -39.05
CA SER A 190 -5.48 0.75 -39.64
C SER A 190 -4.09 1.23 -40.09
N THR A 191 -4.05 2.37 -40.78
CA THR A 191 -2.83 2.99 -41.30
C THR A 191 -1.92 3.57 -40.20
N GLU A 192 -2.48 3.99 -39.06
CA GLU A 192 -1.70 4.47 -37.91
C GLU A 192 -0.98 3.32 -37.21
N VAL A 193 -1.65 2.16 -37.07
CA VAL A 193 -1.07 0.96 -36.48
C VAL A 193 0.13 0.46 -37.29
N LEU A 194 0.00 0.40 -38.62
CA LEU A 194 1.10 0.00 -39.50
C LEU A 194 2.29 0.95 -39.42
N ASN A 195 2.05 2.27 -39.42
CA ASN A 195 3.12 3.26 -39.28
C ASN A 195 3.89 3.14 -37.95
N LEU A 196 3.25 2.64 -36.89
CA LEU A 196 3.90 2.35 -35.60
C LEU A 196 4.75 1.08 -35.65
N ILE A 197 4.41 0.10 -36.49
CA ILE A 197 5.12 -1.18 -36.64
C ILE A 197 6.26 -1.10 -37.67
N VAL A 198 6.08 -0.33 -38.74
CA VAL A 198 7.02 -0.22 -39.88
C VAL A 198 8.31 0.51 -39.52
N LYS A 199 8.45 1.09 -38.32
CA LYS A 199 9.76 1.51 -37.82
C LYS A 199 10.61 0.28 -37.52
N SER A 200 11.28 -0.24 -38.55
CA SER A 200 12.34 -1.23 -38.43
C SER A 200 13.28 -0.80 -37.30
N PRO A 201 13.39 -1.55 -36.19
CA PRO A 201 14.51 -1.37 -35.30
C PRO A 201 15.74 -1.67 -36.16
N SER A 202 16.62 -0.67 -36.32
CA SER A 202 17.90 -0.87 -36.99
C SER A 202 18.53 -2.13 -36.42
N TRP A 203 18.62 -3.17 -37.24
CA TRP A 203 19.15 -4.47 -36.83
C TRP A 203 20.52 -4.32 -36.16
N LYS A 204 21.29 -3.33 -36.62
CA LYS A 204 22.55 -2.91 -36.01
C LYS A 204 22.33 -2.41 -34.58
N GLY A 205 21.41 -1.47 -34.35
CA GLY A 205 21.13 -0.92 -33.02
C GLY A 205 20.63 -1.96 -32.01
N TRP A 206 19.75 -2.87 -32.44
CA TRP A 206 19.27 -3.96 -31.60
C TRP A 206 20.38 -4.98 -31.28
N ALA A 207 21.16 -5.40 -32.30
CA ALA A 207 22.30 -6.29 -32.11
C ALA A 207 23.36 -5.68 -31.18
N TRP A 208 23.69 -4.39 -31.34
CA TRP A 208 24.63 -3.67 -30.47
C TRP A 208 24.13 -3.47 -29.04
N SER A 209 22.81 -3.54 -28.80
CA SER A 209 22.23 -3.46 -27.43
C SER A 209 22.31 -4.77 -26.64
N TYR A 210 22.51 -5.90 -27.33
CA TYR A 210 22.60 -7.24 -26.72
C TYR A 210 24.04 -7.73 -26.54
N VAL A 211 25.02 -7.09 -27.19
CA VAL A 211 26.44 -7.37 -26.97
C VAL A 211 26.85 -6.72 -25.65
N PRO A 212 27.23 -7.51 -24.61
CA PRO A 212 27.69 -6.94 -23.36
C PRO A 212 28.94 -6.09 -23.62
N TYR A 213 28.96 -4.90 -23.04
CA TYR A 213 29.97 -3.85 -23.19
C TYR A 213 31.35 -4.34 -22.69
N TRP A 214 32.04 -5.14 -23.49
CA TRP A 214 33.41 -5.58 -23.25
C TRP A 214 34.30 -4.96 -24.33
N GLY A 215 35.15 -4.02 -23.90
CA GLY A 215 36.33 -3.63 -24.67
C GLY A 215 36.19 -2.44 -25.62
N GLN A 216 35.47 -1.37 -25.24
CA GLN A 216 35.86 -0.06 -25.76
C GLN A 216 37.11 0.38 -25.01
N GLY A 217 38.27 0.09 -25.60
CA GLY A 217 39.54 0.70 -25.22
C GLY A 217 39.37 2.22 -25.27
N SER A 218 39.68 2.86 -24.15
CA SER A 218 39.92 4.29 -24.07
C SER A 218 40.94 4.66 -25.16
N ASN A 219 40.52 5.38 -26.20
CA ASN A 219 41.46 6.16 -26.98
C ASN A 219 41.90 7.33 -26.10
N VAL A 220 43.08 7.17 -25.51
CA VAL A 220 43.93 8.29 -25.14
C VAL A 220 44.58 8.77 -26.43
N GLU A 221 44.10 9.90 -26.94
CA GLU A 221 44.88 11.05 -27.45
C GLU A 221 43.91 12.17 -27.84
#